data_AF-A0A800L793-F1
#
_entry.id   AF-A0A800L793-F1
#
_cell.length_a   1.000
_cell.length_b   1.000
_cell.length_c   1.000
_cell.angle_alpha   90.00
_cell.angle_beta   90.00
_cell.angle_gamma   90.00
#
_symmetry.space_group_name_H-M   'P 1'
#
loop_
_entity.id
_entity.type
_entity.pdbx_description
1 polymer ?
#
loop_
_entity_poly.entity_id
_entity_poly.type
_entity_poly.pdbx_seq_one_letter_code
_entity_poly.pdbx_strand_id
1 'polypeptide(L)'
;MKKIIAILAVIVLMVTAGFVAVGKKLPSIGYVLVGPHTDGGWSMRHHQGFQSLTKHGYKVNMVEMVPEAESTKIFNKLARKHDIVFATSFGYMDGMEKAAKKSPDTIFLHATGFKGNDTNFDNYGCMSYQARYLTGIAAGLMTKTNKIGVVGS
;
A
#
# COMPACT_ATOMS: atom_id res chain seq x y z
N MET A 1 -0.66 -50.80 -32.23
CA MET A 1 0.07 -49.51 -32.37
C MET A 1 -0.82 -48.30 -32.10
N LYS A 2 -1.93 -48.10 -32.82
CA LYS A 2 -2.83 -46.92 -32.63
C LYS A 2 -3.38 -46.74 -31.21
N LYS A 3 -3.72 -47.85 -30.51
CA LYS A 3 -4.21 -47.81 -29.11
C LYS A 3 -3.14 -47.44 -28.08
N ILE A 4 -1.87 -47.80 -28.33
CA ILE A 4 -0.74 -47.48 -27.46
C ILE A 4 -0.36 -46.00 -27.60
N ILE A 5 -0.40 -45.47 -28.81
CA ILE A 5 -0.18 -44.04 -29.10
C ILE A 5 -1.27 -43.18 -28.44
N ALA A 6 -2.53 -43.63 -28.46
CA ALA A 6 -3.63 -42.92 -27.80
C ALA A 6 -3.49 -42.87 -26.28
N ILE A 7 -3.05 -43.96 -25.64
CA ILE A 7 -2.83 -44.01 -24.18
C ILE A 7 -1.65 -43.12 -23.78
N LEU A 8 -0.56 -43.13 -24.56
CA LEU A 8 0.59 -42.23 -24.35
C LEU A 8 0.20 -40.76 -24.51
N ALA A 9 -0.63 -40.42 -25.50
CA ALA A 9 -1.11 -39.06 -25.69
C ALA A 9 -1.99 -38.57 -24.52
N VAL A 10 -2.84 -39.43 -23.96
CA VAL A 10 -3.68 -39.11 -22.79
C VAL A 10 -2.85 -38.96 -21.52
N ILE A 11 -1.82 -39.79 -21.32
CA ILE A 11 -0.90 -39.66 -20.18
C ILE A 11 -0.08 -38.38 -20.26
N VAL A 12 0.42 -38.02 -21.46
CA VAL A 12 1.13 -36.74 -21.66
C VAL A 12 0.21 -35.54 -21.42
N LEU A 13 -1.07 -35.61 -21.83
CA LEU A 13 -2.06 -34.56 -21.57
C LEU A 13 -2.43 -34.42 -20.08
N MET A 14 -2.44 -35.53 -19.32
CA MET A 14 -2.70 -35.50 -17.88
C MET A 14 -1.49 -35.02 -17.07
N VAL A 15 -0.26 -35.29 -17.53
CA VAL A 15 0.97 -34.81 -16.89
C VAL A 15 1.19 -33.31 -17.14
N THR A 16 0.72 -32.75 -18.26
CA THR A 16 0.77 -31.30 -18.50
C THR A 16 -0.31 -30.51 -17.77
N ALA A 17 -1.43 -31.14 -17.40
CA ALA A 17 -2.51 -30.50 -16.64
C ALA A 17 -2.26 -30.49 -15.12
N GLY A 18 -1.45 -31.41 -14.60
CA GLY A 18 -1.16 -31.53 -13.17
C GLY A 18 0.23 -31.04 -12.82
N PHE A 19 0.45 -29.72 -12.74
CA PHE A 19 1.45 -29.01 -11.91
C PHE A 19 1.63 -27.57 -12.41
N VAL A 20 0.57 -26.77 -12.39
CA VAL A 20 0.71 -25.30 -12.38
C VAL A 20 0.18 -24.81 -11.03
N ALA A 21 0.82 -25.28 -9.96
CA ALA A 21 0.83 -24.52 -8.72
C ALA A 21 1.79 -23.33 -8.92
N VAL A 22 1.39 -22.35 -9.74
CA VAL A 22 2.00 -21.02 -9.70
C VAL A 22 1.58 -20.44 -8.36
N GLY A 23 2.40 -20.67 -7.33
CA GLY A 23 2.38 -19.81 -6.16
C GLY A 23 2.55 -18.40 -6.69
N LYS A 24 1.48 -17.60 -6.70
CA LYS A 24 1.53 -16.21 -7.17
C LYS A 24 2.68 -15.54 -6.43
N LYS A 25 3.70 -15.13 -7.18
CA LYS A 25 4.81 -14.33 -6.66
C LYS A 25 4.20 -13.17 -5.87
N LEU A 26 4.68 -12.95 -4.65
CA LEU A 26 4.17 -11.88 -3.79
C LEU A 26 4.26 -10.54 -4.54
N PRO A 27 3.22 -9.69 -4.45
CA PRO A 27 3.25 -8.39 -5.10
C PRO A 27 4.37 -7.54 -4.48
N SER A 28 5.09 -6.85 -5.35
CA SER A 28 6.09 -5.87 -4.97
C SER A 28 5.43 -4.53 -4.68
N ILE A 29 5.97 -3.81 -3.69
CA ILE A 29 5.35 -2.64 -3.09
C ILE A 29 6.29 -1.45 -3.20
N GLY A 30 5.79 -0.34 -3.76
CA GLY A 30 6.40 0.98 -3.65
C GLY A 30 5.60 1.84 -2.68
N TYR A 31 6.24 2.64 -1.84
CA TYR A 31 5.53 3.61 -1.00
C TYR A 31 6.27 4.94 -0.89
N VAL A 32 5.49 6.01 -0.72
CA VAL A 32 5.99 7.39 -0.62
C VAL A 32 5.69 7.96 0.75
N LEU A 33 6.70 8.56 1.39
CA LEU A 33 6.59 9.28 2.66
C LEU A 33 6.70 10.80 2.44
N VAL A 34 5.90 11.57 3.20
CA VAL A 34 5.92 13.04 3.19
C VAL A 34 7.09 13.62 3.99
N GLY A 35 7.45 12.96 5.09
CA GLY A 35 8.58 13.32 5.93
C GLY A 35 9.65 12.22 5.95
N PRO A 36 10.71 12.41 6.76
CA PRO A 36 11.73 11.40 6.94
C PRO A 36 11.15 10.21 7.71
N HIS A 37 11.60 9.00 7.38
CA HIS A 37 11.22 7.77 8.09
C HIS A 37 11.61 7.75 9.59
N THR A 38 12.32 8.77 10.07
CA THR A 38 12.74 8.97 11.45
C THR A 38 12.01 10.13 12.15
N ASP A 39 10.90 10.63 11.59
CA ASP A 39 10.13 11.78 12.12
C ASP A 39 9.49 11.57 13.50
N GLY A 40 9.67 10.41 14.13
CA GLY A 40 9.11 10.08 15.45
C GLY A 40 7.60 9.84 15.44
N GLY A 41 6.95 9.92 14.28
CA GLY A 41 5.49 9.91 14.16
C GLY A 41 5.01 9.29 12.86
N TRP A 42 4.34 10.10 12.04
CA TRP A 42 3.54 9.63 10.91
C TRP A 42 4.34 8.82 9.89
N SER A 43 5.44 9.37 9.38
CA SER A 43 6.24 8.72 8.32
C SER A 43 6.99 7.52 8.88
N MET A 44 7.50 7.62 10.12
CA MET A 44 8.14 6.51 10.81
C MET A 44 7.21 5.30 10.97
N ARG A 45 5.95 5.52 11.40
CA ARG A 45 4.99 4.42 11.59
C ARG A 45 4.61 3.74 10.28
N HIS A 46 4.39 4.51 9.21
CA HIS A 46 4.19 3.94 7.87
C HIS A 46 5.41 3.11 7.44
N HIS A 47 6.61 3.66 7.57
CA HIS A 47 7.85 2.98 7.21
C HIS A 47 8.00 1.64 7.96
N GLN A 48 7.81 1.63 9.28
CA GLN A 48 7.86 0.41 10.09
C GLN A 48 6.83 -0.63 9.64
N GLY A 49 5.61 -0.19 9.31
CA GLY A 49 4.55 -1.04 8.78
C GLY A 49 4.97 -1.74 7.48
N PHE A 50 5.42 -0.97 6.48
CA PHE A 50 5.86 -1.55 5.21
C PHE A 50 7.12 -2.42 5.36
N GLN A 51 8.10 -2.00 6.16
CA GLN A 51 9.30 -2.80 6.42
C GLN A 51 8.99 -4.13 7.10
N SER A 52 7.94 -4.21 7.92
CA SER A 52 7.53 -5.48 8.54
C SER A 52 7.15 -6.57 7.52
N LEU A 53 6.72 -6.18 6.32
CA LEU A 53 6.37 -7.11 5.24
C LEU A 53 7.58 -7.86 4.66
N THR A 54 8.79 -7.29 4.79
CA THR A 54 10.03 -7.94 4.31
C THR A 54 10.27 -9.28 5.00
N LYS A 55 9.89 -9.40 6.28
CA LYS A 55 9.95 -10.65 7.05
C LYS A 55 9.08 -11.76 6.46
N HIS A 56 8.08 -11.38 5.66
CA HIS A 56 7.16 -12.28 4.98
C HIS A 56 7.52 -12.46 3.49
N GLY A 57 8.70 -12.01 3.05
CA GLY A 57 9.18 -12.20 1.69
C GLY A 57 8.72 -11.14 0.67
N TYR A 58 8.03 -10.09 1.10
CA TYR A 58 7.63 -8.99 0.21
C TYR A 58 8.85 -8.14 -0.18
N LYS A 59 8.88 -7.71 -1.45
CA LYS A 59 9.81 -6.69 -1.92
C LYS A 59 9.19 -5.32 -1.73
N VAL A 60 9.79 -4.50 -0.87
CA VAL A 60 9.30 -3.16 -0.55
C VAL A 60 10.36 -2.11 -0.86
N ASN A 61 9.96 -1.04 -1.54
CA ASN A 61 10.82 0.08 -1.89
C ASN A 61 10.19 1.39 -1.44
N MET A 62 11.02 2.26 -0.87
CA MET A 62 10.61 3.52 -0.27
C MET A 62 11.15 4.70 -1.06
N VAL A 63 10.37 5.79 -1.10
CA VAL A 63 10.85 7.14 -1.42
C VAL A 63 10.33 8.08 -0.34
N GLU A 64 11.20 8.82 0.33
CA GLU A 64 10.80 9.76 1.38
C GLU A 64 11.05 11.20 0.98
N MET A 65 10.56 12.12 1.82
CA MET A 65 10.69 13.56 1.61
C MET A 65 10.13 14.01 0.27
N VAL A 66 9.04 13.39 -0.20
CA VAL A 66 8.45 13.73 -1.50
C VAL A 66 7.49 14.91 -1.34
N PRO A 67 7.76 16.06 -1.96
CA PRO A 67 6.81 17.17 -1.95
C PRO A 67 5.51 16.78 -2.66
N GLU A 68 4.37 17.15 -2.07
CA GLU A 68 3.04 16.79 -2.58
C GLU A 68 2.82 17.27 -4.02
N ALA A 69 3.28 18.49 -4.34
CA ALA A 69 3.19 19.09 -5.67
C ALA A 69 3.95 18.30 -6.77
N GLU A 70 4.99 17.57 -6.40
CA GLU A 70 5.85 16.83 -7.34
C GLU A 70 5.59 15.30 -7.34
N SER A 71 4.67 14.86 -6.49
CA SER A 71 4.41 13.45 -6.19
C SER A 71 4.01 12.60 -7.40
N THR A 72 3.29 13.18 -8.38
CA THR A 72 2.83 12.48 -9.59
C THR A 72 4.00 11.80 -10.33
N LYS A 73 5.14 12.48 -10.46
CA LYS A 73 6.32 11.94 -11.17
C LYS A 73 6.90 10.73 -10.44
N ILE A 74 6.88 10.77 -9.11
CA ILE A 74 7.37 9.68 -8.25
C ILE A 74 6.43 8.47 -8.35
N PHE A 75 5.12 8.67 -8.27
CA PHE A 75 4.15 7.58 -8.42
C PHE A 75 4.28 6.88 -9.78
N ASN A 76 4.42 7.62 -10.87
CA ASN A 76 4.66 7.03 -12.19
C ASN A 76 5.97 6.21 -12.23
N LYS A 77 7.02 6.65 -11.53
CA LYS A 77 8.30 5.91 -11.45
C LYS A 77 8.15 4.61 -10.64
N LEU A 78 7.41 4.64 -9.54
CA LEU A 78 7.14 3.46 -8.72
C LEU A 78 6.23 2.47 -9.44
N ALA A 79 5.20 2.93 -10.13
CA ALA A 79 4.27 2.07 -10.87
C ALA A 79 4.95 1.20 -11.95
N ARG A 80 6.00 1.71 -12.60
CA ARG A 80 6.79 0.93 -13.56
C ARG A 80 7.60 -0.21 -12.93
N LYS A 81 7.72 -0.27 -11.60
CA LYS A 81 8.60 -1.20 -10.87
C LYS A 81 7.86 -2.06 -9.85
N HIS A 82 6.61 -1.71 -9.54
CA HIS A 82 5.87 -2.28 -8.44
C HIS A 82 4.43 -2.60 -8.84
N ASP A 83 3.92 -3.69 -8.28
CA ASP A 83 2.56 -4.15 -8.50
C ASP A 83 1.56 -3.26 -7.71
N ILE A 84 2.00 -2.74 -6.56
CA ILE A 84 1.21 -1.87 -5.69
C ILE A 84 2.02 -0.63 -5.30
N VAL A 85 1.39 0.55 -5.37
CA VAL A 85 1.98 1.83 -4.95
C VAL A 85 1.12 2.48 -3.86
N PHE A 86 1.74 2.80 -2.74
CA PHE A 86 1.10 3.48 -1.61
C PHE A 86 1.53 4.95 -1.50
N ALA A 87 0.56 5.80 -1.22
CA ALA A 87 0.78 7.18 -0.83
C ALA A 87 0.31 7.34 0.61
N THR A 88 1.15 7.89 1.49
CA THR A 88 0.89 7.85 2.92
C THR A 88 0.33 9.15 3.50
N SER A 89 -0.04 10.14 2.68
CA SER A 89 -0.48 11.46 3.18
C SER A 89 -1.53 12.09 2.29
N PHE A 90 -2.40 12.92 2.88
CA PHE A 90 -3.56 13.50 2.22
C PHE A 90 -3.25 14.20 0.89
N GLY A 91 -2.25 15.09 0.83
CA GLY A 91 -2.01 15.90 -0.37
C GLY A 91 -1.41 15.15 -1.55
N TYR A 92 -1.14 13.84 -1.41
CA TYR A 92 -0.78 12.99 -2.56
C TYR A 92 -1.95 12.54 -3.42
N MET A 93 -3.20 12.76 -3.00
CA MET A 93 -4.40 12.23 -3.64
C MET A 93 -4.46 12.54 -5.15
N ASP A 94 -4.34 13.81 -5.53
CA ASP A 94 -4.44 14.25 -6.92
C ASP A 94 -3.29 13.74 -7.78
N GLY A 95 -2.10 13.64 -7.19
CA GLY A 95 -0.93 13.11 -7.89
C GLY A 95 -1.04 11.61 -8.14
N MET A 96 -1.59 10.87 -7.17
CA MET A 96 -1.83 9.43 -7.29
C MET A 96 -2.96 9.13 -8.28
N GLU A 97 -4.06 9.86 -8.25
CA GLU A 97 -5.16 9.72 -9.22
C GLU A 97 -4.66 9.88 -10.67
N LYS A 98 -3.79 10.87 -10.92
CA LYS A 98 -3.18 11.10 -12.24
C LYS A 98 -2.25 9.97 -12.66
N ALA A 99 -1.50 9.37 -11.72
CA ALA A 99 -0.62 8.25 -12.01
C ALA A 99 -1.43 6.96 -12.28
N ALA A 100 -2.49 6.72 -11.51
CA ALA A 100 -3.36 5.55 -11.67
C ALA A 100 -3.97 5.48 -13.07
N LYS A 101 -4.45 6.60 -13.60
CA LYS A 101 -4.98 6.72 -14.98
C LYS A 101 -3.97 6.33 -16.06
N LYS A 102 -2.65 6.40 -15.79
CA LYS A 102 -1.57 6.09 -16.74
C LYS A 102 -0.97 4.71 -16.55
N SER A 103 -1.32 3.98 -15.49
CA SER A 103 -0.70 2.70 -15.14
C SER A 103 -1.79 1.71 -14.71
N PRO A 104 -2.63 1.25 -15.66
CA PRO A 104 -3.80 0.42 -15.35
C PRO A 104 -3.44 -0.92 -14.69
N ASP A 105 -2.22 -1.42 -14.91
CA ASP A 105 -1.73 -2.70 -14.35
C ASP A 105 -1.21 -2.58 -12.91
N THR A 106 -1.08 -1.37 -12.38
CA THR A 106 -0.61 -1.11 -11.01
C THR A 106 -1.79 -0.74 -10.11
N ILE A 107 -1.84 -1.29 -8.90
CA ILE A 107 -2.80 -0.89 -7.87
C ILE A 107 -2.26 0.30 -7.07
N PHE A 108 -3.10 1.29 -6.83
CA PHE A 108 -2.77 2.51 -6.10
C PHE A 108 -3.65 2.62 -4.85
N LEU A 109 -3.00 2.83 -3.70
CA LEU A 109 -3.67 2.96 -2.41
C LEU A 109 -3.23 4.26 -1.72
N HIS A 110 -4.20 5.13 -1.42
CA HIS A 110 -3.93 6.45 -0.86
C HIS A 110 -4.45 6.60 0.57
N ALA A 111 -3.56 6.97 1.49
CA ALA A 111 -3.93 7.23 2.87
C ALA A 111 -4.72 8.53 3.01
N THR A 112 -5.73 8.51 3.88
CA THR A 112 -6.47 9.66 4.41
C THR A 112 -7.27 10.50 3.41
N GLY A 113 -7.25 10.16 2.12
CA GLY A 113 -8.06 10.81 1.08
C GLY A 113 -9.45 10.23 0.95
N PHE A 114 -10.10 10.57 -0.17
CA PHE A 114 -11.48 10.17 -0.46
C PHE A 114 -11.74 9.84 -1.94
N LYS A 115 -10.74 10.01 -2.81
CA LYS A 115 -10.87 9.68 -4.23
C LYS A 115 -10.60 8.21 -4.49
N GLY A 116 -11.26 7.69 -5.52
CA GLY A 116 -11.04 6.38 -6.12
C GLY A 116 -11.50 6.41 -7.58
N ASN A 117 -11.27 5.33 -8.33
CA ASN A 117 -11.64 5.24 -9.75
C ASN A 117 -12.27 3.90 -10.17
N ASP A 118 -12.81 3.13 -9.22
CA ASP A 118 -13.47 1.82 -9.40
C ASP A 118 -12.64 0.73 -10.11
N THR A 119 -11.35 0.99 -10.38
CA THR A 119 -10.50 0.10 -11.18
C THR A 119 -9.21 -0.23 -10.46
N ASN A 120 -8.29 0.73 -10.37
CA ASN A 120 -6.94 0.50 -9.84
C ASN A 120 -6.49 1.53 -8.80
N PHE A 121 -7.39 2.40 -8.34
CA PHE A 121 -7.10 3.43 -7.35
C PHE A 121 -8.21 3.52 -6.31
N ASP A 122 -7.82 3.39 -5.04
CA ASP A 122 -8.70 3.57 -3.89
C ASP A 122 -7.94 4.19 -2.70
N ASN A 123 -8.69 4.53 -1.65
CA ASN A 123 -8.19 5.14 -0.43
C ASN A 123 -8.26 4.16 0.76
N TYR A 124 -7.43 4.42 1.77
CA TYR A 124 -7.48 3.73 3.05
C TYR A 124 -7.26 4.72 4.19
N GLY A 125 -7.78 4.39 5.36
CA GLY A 125 -7.64 5.24 6.53
C GLY A 125 -7.95 4.50 7.81
N CYS A 126 -7.31 4.93 8.89
CA CYS A 126 -7.68 4.50 10.23
C CYS A 126 -8.87 5.34 10.71
N MET A 127 -9.75 4.73 11.51
CA MET A 127 -10.80 5.42 12.25
C MET A 127 -10.19 6.19 13.45
N SER A 128 -9.35 7.18 13.13
CA SER A 128 -8.48 7.89 14.10
C SER A 128 -9.26 8.59 15.21
N TYR A 129 -10.52 8.95 14.97
CA TYR A 129 -11.40 9.52 15.99
C TYR A 129 -11.62 8.56 17.18
N GLN A 130 -11.57 7.24 16.97
CA GLN A 130 -11.70 6.27 18.07
C GLN A 130 -10.50 6.35 19.01
N ALA A 131 -9.28 6.40 18.46
CA ALA A 131 -8.07 6.56 19.24
C ALA A 131 -8.05 7.93 19.94
N ARG A 132 -8.43 9.00 19.22
CA ARG A 132 -8.51 10.36 19.79
C ARG A 132 -9.52 10.45 20.93
N TYR A 133 -10.67 9.79 20.82
CA TYR A 133 -11.66 9.74 21.89
C TYR A 133 -11.07 9.14 23.19
N LEU A 134 -10.36 8.01 23.09
CA LEU A 134 -9.68 7.40 24.23
C LEU A 134 -8.60 8.32 24.83
N THR A 135 -7.84 9.05 23.99
CA THR A 135 -6.88 10.03 24.50
C THR A 135 -7.56 11.19 25.23
N GLY A 136 -8.75 11.61 24.80
CA GLY A 136 -9.57 12.61 25.48
C GLY A 136 -10.06 12.14 26.85
N ILE A 137 -10.51 10.88 26.96
CA ILE A 137 -10.86 10.28 28.26
C ILE A 137 -9.64 10.30 29.19
N ALA A 138 -8.49 9.83 28.72
CA ALA A 138 -7.27 9.82 29.52
C ALA A 138 -6.87 11.24 29.98
N ALA A 139 -6.93 12.23 29.09
CA ALA A 139 -6.65 13.63 29.44
C ALA A 139 -7.64 14.18 30.47
N GLY A 140 -8.93 13.82 30.36
CA GLY A 140 -9.98 14.18 31.32
C GLY A 140 -9.78 13.54 32.70
N LEU A 141 -9.30 12.29 32.76
CA LEU A 141 -8.99 11.62 34.03
C LEU A 141 -7.75 12.21 34.73
N MET A 142 -6.82 12.77 33.96
CA MET A 142 -5.55 13.28 34.48
C MET A 142 -5.56 14.78 34.78
N THR A 143 -6.56 15.53 34.29
CA THR A 143 -6.58 17.00 34.44
C THR A 143 -6.87 17.42 35.88
N LYS A 144 -6.16 18.45 36.35
CA LYS A 144 -6.40 19.11 37.64
C LYS A 144 -7.13 20.45 37.50
N THR A 145 -7.24 20.96 36.26
CA THR A 145 -7.70 22.32 35.97
C THR A 145 -8.93 22.36 35.08
N ASN A 146 -9.41 21.20 34.60
CA ASN A 146 -10.47 21.05 33.60
C ASN A 146 -10.18 21.80 32.27
N LYS A 147 -8.90 22.08 31.97
CA LYS A 147 -8.46 22.64 30.70
C LYS A 147 -7.64 21.59 29.95
N ILE A 148 -8.05 21.29 28.71
CA ILE A 148 -7.38 20.32 27.83
C ILE A 148 -7.04 21.02 26.52
N GLY A 149 -5.79 20.89 26.07
CA GLY A 149 -5.31 21.42 24.79
C GLY A 149 -5.01 20.30 23.81
N VAL A 150 -5.18 20.58 22.51
CA VAL A 150 -4.81 19.69 21.42
C VAL A 150 -3.93 20.48 20.45
N VAL A 151 -2.76 19.93 20.11
CA VAL A 151 -1.88 20.47 19.07
C VAL A 151 -2.08 19.62 17.82
N GLY A 152 -2.60 20.23 16.77
CA GLY A 152 -2.77 19.61 15.45
C GLY A 152 -1.60 19.92 14.53
N SER A 153 -1.42 19.09 13.51
CA SER A 153 -0.54 19.30 12.36
C SER A 153 -1.34 19.19 11.08
#